data_AF-A0A2G1WEQ0-F1
#
_entry.id   AF-A0A2G1WEQ0-F1
#
_cell.length_a   1.000
_cell.length_b   1.000
_cell.length_c   1.000
_cell.angle_alpha   90.00
_cell.angle_beta   90.00
_cell.angle_gamma   90.00
#
_symmetry.space_group_name_H-M   'P 1'
#
loop_
_entity.id
_entity.type
_entity.pdbx_description
1 polymer ?
#
loop_
_entity_poly.entity_id
_entity_poly.type
_entity_poly.pdbx_seq_one_letter_code
_entity_poly.pdbx_strand_id
1 'polypeptide(L)'
;MTGAGSSIESVTAPGQNATLQPGTYEIEVRSEQGLAATSDNRTVTLTRRSTNGLTTYAGTEADRAGLGSAAAVRDAIESGALSRSERVTANDTVVYAVNASGLTGLPAARNATPETGADLDRLDGIEFGVRPSAGEDEVTANGANGEIPRDSTAHVDETGLYVVADGTDALPSDGKAEPGAEFTAAFRVTDDRLREASSDAPGGHRVTSTVTFVDPERNGPSGGADRIASGGPVGAARRPVP
;
A
#
# COMPACT_ATOMS: atom_id res chain seq x y z
N MET A 1 40.84 -4.82 10.07
CA MET A 1 40.61 -6.10 10.78
C MET A 1 39.48 -5.88 11.76
N THR A 2 38.39 -6.63 11.62
CA THR A 2 37.27 -6.69 12.57
C THR A 2 37.73 -7.40 13.84
N GLY A 3 37.83 -6.68 14.95
CA GLY A 3 38.22 -7.26 16.24
C GLY A 3 37.09 -8.11 16.84
N ALA A 4 37.41 -9.33 17.27
CA ALA A 4 36.53 -10.12 18.12
C ALA A 4 36.48 -9.46 19.52
N GLY A 5 35.28 -9.13 20.00
CA GLY A 5 35.09 -8.58 21.35
C GLY A 5 34.05 -7.46 21.51
N SER A 6 33.39 -7.01 20.44
CA SER A 6 32.34 -5.99 20.58
C SER A 6 31.05 -6.60 21.15
N SER A 7 30.74 -6.27 22.40
CA SER A 7 29.44 -6.56 23.03
C SER A 7 28.66 -5.25 23.26
N ILE A 8 27.37 -5.24 22.92
CA ILE A 8 26.46 -4.15 23.31
C ILE A 8 26.10 -4.38 24.78
N GLU A 9 26.53 -3.50 25.67
CA GLU A 9 26.46 -3.74 27.12
C GLU A 9 25.12 -3.29 27.74
N SER A 10 24.49 -2.23 27.22
CA SER A 10 23.09 -1.91 27.52
C SER A 10 22.55 -0.80 26.61
N VAL A 11 21.24 -0.84 26.32
CA VAL A 11 20.48 0.31 25.85
C VAL A 11 19.54 0.70 26.99
N THR A 12 19.78 1.85 27.61
CA THR A 12 18.94 2.32 28.72
C THR A 12 17.87 3.25 28.16
N ALA A 13 16.66 2.75 27.99
CA ALA A 13 15.46 3.57 27.81
C ALA A 13 14.78 3.77 29.19
N PRO A 14 14.12 4.92 29.44
CA PRO A 14 13.41 5.14 30.70
C PRO A 14 12.19 4.22 30.83
N GLY A 15 12.40 2.98 31.29
CA GLY A 15 11.37 1.95 31.48
C GLY A 15 11.63 0.69 30.66
N GLN A 16 11.25 -0.48 31.19
CA GLN A 16 11.51 -1.80 30.57
C GLN A 16 10.83 -2.01 29.20
N ASN A 17 9.95 -1.09 28.77
CA ASN A 17 9.23 -1.12 27.49
C ASN A 17 9.12 0.29 26.86
N ALA A 18 10.01 1.22 27.24
CA ALA A 18 9.92 2.59 26.76
C ALA A 18 10.42 2.74 25.32
N THR A 19 9.69 3.51 24.53
CA THR A 19 10.12 3.91 23.19
C THR A 19 11.26 4.93 23.29
N LEU A 20 12.23 4.82 22.39
CA LEU A 20 13.22 5.88 22.21
C LEU A 20 12.51 7.06 21.55
N GLN A 21 12.72 8.25 22.11
CA GLN A 21 12.18 9.46 21.52
C GLN A 21 12.88 9.76 20.19
N PRO A 22 12.19 10.33 19.21
CA PRO A 22 12.83 10.84 18.01
C PRO A 22 13.94 11.85 18.40
N GLY A 23 15.11 11.71 17.79
CA GLY A 23 16.27 12.52 18.12
C GLY A 23 17.58 11.92 17.64
N THR A 24 18.66 12.65 17.89
CA THR A 24 20.01 12.22 17.55
C THR A 24 20.67 11.59 18.76
N TYR A 25 21.08 10.34 18.63
CA TYR A 25 21.73 9.54 19.65
C TYR A 25 23.19 9.32 19.27
N GLU A 26 24.07 9.39 20.26
CA GLU A 26 25.45 8.96 20.13
C GLU A 26 25.57 7.53 20.66
N ILE A 27 26.06 6.63 19.81
CA ILE A 27 26.41 5.26 20.16
C ILE A 27 27.91 5.23 20.30
N GLU A 28 28.38 4.95 21.51
CA GLU A 28 29.80 4.75 21.79
C GLU A 28 30.07 3.28 22.03
N VAL A 29 31.02 2.71 21.30
CA VAL A 29 31.53 1.37 21.51
C VAL A 29 32.88 1.49 22.19
N ARG A 30 32.99 0.95 23.40
CA ARG A 30 34.23 0.94 24.18
C ARG A 30 34.80 -0.47 24.21
N SER A 31 36.12 -0.57 24.15
CA SER A 31 36.85 -1.82 24.34
C SER A 31 37.99 -1.57 25.30
N GLU A 32 38.03 -2.35 26.37
CA GLU A 32 39.07 -2.30 27.39
C GLU A 32 39.87 -3.61 27.37
N GLN A 33 41.19 -3.51 27.23
CA GLN A 33 42.09 -4.65 27.35
C GLN A 33 43.27 -4.29 28.26
N GLY A 34 43.17 -4.67 29.54
CA GLY A 34 44.16 -4.30 30.56
C GLY A 34 44.07 -2.80 30.89
N LEU A 35 45.14 -2.05 30.63
CA LEU A 35 45.19 -0.58 30.82
C LEU A 35 44.87 0.21 29.54
N ALA A 36 44.68 -0.46 28.41
CA ALA A 36 44.36 0.17 27.14
C ALA A 36 42.84 0.23 26.97
N ALA A 37 42.31 1.44 26.79
CA ALA A 37 40.93 1.68 26.41
C ALA A 37 40.90 2.33 25.03
N THR A 38 40.11 1.77 24.11
CA THR A 38 39.78 2.39 22.82
C THR A 38 38.28 2.59 22.75
N SER A 39 37.85 3.75 22.27
CA SER A 39 36.45 4.01 21.94
C SER A 39 36.30 4.41 20.49
N ASP A 40 35.18 4.02 19.90
CA ASP A 40 34.69 4.53 18.63
C ASP A 40 33.27 5.05 18.87
N ASN A 41 32.88 6.12 18.19
CA ASN A 41 31.55 6.69 18.33
C ASN A 41 30.87 6.86 16.97
N ARG A 42 29.56 6.67 16.98
CA ARG A 42 28.70 6.88 15.82
C ARG A 42 27.43 7.55 16.24
N THR A 43 27.00 8.50 15.42
CA THR A 43 25.72 9.16 15.58
C THR A 43 24.63 8.40 14.83
N VAL A 44 23.48 8.19 15.47
CA VAL A 44 22.28 7.62 14.88
C VAL A 44 21.13 8.59 15.09
N THR A 45 20.41 8.91 14.01
CA THR A 45 19.22 9.75 14.08
C THR A 45 17.98 8.88 14.01
N LEU A 46 17.13 8.97 15.03
CA LEU A 46 15.81 8.37 15.05
C LEU A 46 14.78 9.43 14.66
N THR A 47 14.16 9.27 13.50
CA THR A 47 13.13 10.19 13.01
C THR A 47 11.75 9.73 13.47
N ARG A 48 10.80 10.67 13.61
CA ARG A 48 9.39 10.33 13.79
C ARG A 48 8.90 9.51 12.61
N ARG A 49 8.09 8.49 12.88
CA ARG A 49 7.35 7.79 11.82
C ARG A 49 6.22 8.66 11.31
N SER A 50 5.73 8.34 10.12
CA SER A 50 4.58 9.03 9.54
C SER A 50 3.82 8.11 8.61
N THR A 51 2.52 8.34 8.48
CA THR A 51 1.62 7.62 7.58
C THR A 51 0.91 8.67 6.71
N ASN A 52 1.45 8.90 5.51
CA ASN A 52 1.11 10.05 4.67
C ASN A 52 0.13 9.74 3.53
N GLY A 53 -0.40 8.52 3.48
CA GLY A 53 -1.48 8.19 2.57
C GLY A 53 -1.45 6.75 2.09
N LEU A 54 -2.52 6.37 1.40
CA LEU A 54 -2.66 5.12 0.67
C LEU A 54 -3.10 5.47 -0.75
N THR A 55 -2.34 5.00 -1.74
CA THR A 55 -2.65 5.20 -3.15
C THR A 55 -2.73 3.85 -3.83
N THR A 56 -3.75 3.65 -4.66
CA THR A 56 -3.85 2.48 -5.52
C THR A 56 -3.26 2.77 -6.89
N TYR A 57 -2.44 1.84 -7.37
CA TYR A 57 -1.90 1.81 -8.71
C TYR A 57 -2.38 0.56 -9.42
N ALA A 58 -2.64 0.67 -10.72
CA ALA A 58 -3.04 -0.44 -11.55
C ALA A 58 -2.38 -0.33 -12.93
N GLY A 59 -2.13 -1.48 -13.56
CA GLY A 59 -1.61 -1.54 -14.91
C GLY A 59 -1.66 -2.94 -15.47
N THR A 60 -2.03 -3.07 -16.74
CA THR A 60 -2.08 -4.36 -17.46
C THR A 60 -0.71 -4.79 -18.02
N GLU A 61 0.23 -3.85 -18.13
CA GLU A 61 1.58 -4.11 -18.65
C GLU A 61 2.56 -4.57 -17.55
N ALA A 62 2.23 -4.30 -16.28
CA ALA A 62 3.05 -4.70 -15.15
C ALA A 62 2.88 -6.19 -14.87
N ASP A 63 3.96 -6.96 -15.03
CA ASP A 63 4.00 -8.36 -14.59
C ASP A 63 4.26 -8.42 -13.09
N ARG A 64 3.32 -9.01 -12.36
CA ARG A 64 3.40 -9.24 -10.93
C ARG A 64 4.68 -9.97 -10.50
N ALA A 65 5.15 -10.94 -11.28
CA ALA A 65 6.39 -11.65 -10.96
C ALA A 65 7.64 -10.75 -11.01
N GLY A 66 7.58 -9.65 -11.78
CA GLY A 66 8.61 -8.62 -11.85
C GLY A 66 8.61 -7.66 -10.66
N LEU A 67 7.57 -7.67 -9.82
CA LEU A 67 7.39 -6.72 -8.70
C LEU A 67 7.83 -7.29 -7.35
N GLY A 68 8.79 -8.21 -7.32
CA GLY A 68 9.24 -8.91 -6.11
C GLY A 68 10.01 -8.06 -5.07
N SER A 69 10.00 -6.73 -5.19
CA SER A 69 10.61 -5.83 -4.19
C SER A 69 9.96 -4.44 -4.23
N ALA A 70 10.07 -3.70 -3.13
CA ALA A 70 9.59 -2.32 -3.06
C ALA A 70 10.26 -1.38 -4.09
N ALA A 71 11.54 -1.61 -4.40
CA ALA A 71 12.25 -0.88 -5.45
C ALA A 71 11.66 -1.17 -6.84
N ALA A 72 11.42 -2.45 -7.17
CA ALA A 72 10.81 -2.83 -8.44
C ALA A 72 9.40 -2.24 -8.62
N VAL A 73 8.61 -2.18 -7.54
CA VAL A 73 7.30 -1.51 -7.54
C VAL A 73 7.42 -0.02 -7.86
N ARG A 74 8.38 0.69 -7.25
CA ARG A 74 8.60 2.10 -7.55
C ARG A 74 9.07 2.32 -8.99
N ASP A 75 9.98 1.49 -9.48
CA ASP A 75 10.46 1.57 -10.86
C ASP A 75 9.30 1.37 -11.86
N ALA A 76 8.39 0.44 -11.57
CA ALA A 76 7.17 0.24 -12.37
C ALA A 76 6.22 1.46 -12.32
N ILE A 77 6.14 2.16 -11.19
CA ILE A 77 5.37 3.41 -11.07
C ILE A 77 6.05 4.55 -11.85
N GLU A 78 7.36 4.74 -11.70
CA GLU A 78 8.10 5.80 -12.39
C GLU A 78 8.15 5.61 -13.91
N SER A 79 8.27 4.37 -14.38
CA SER A 79 8.24 4.03 -15.80
C SER A 79 6.85 4.13 -16.43
N GLY A 80 5.79 4.20 -15.61
CA GLY A 80 4.40 4.30 -16.05
C GLY A 80 3.70 2.96 -16.29
N ALA A 81 4.39 1.83 -16.09
CA ALA A 81 3.80 0.49 -16.15
C ALA A 81 2.69 0.31 -15.09
N LEU A 82 2.83 0.99 -13.95
CA LEU A 82 1.79 1.14 -12.94
C LEU A 82 1.37 2.61 -12.86
N SER A 83 0.10 2.89 -13.13
CA SER A 83 -0.45 4.24 -13.04
C SER A 83 -1.41 4.34 -11.88
N ARG A 84 -1.45 5.51 -11.22
CA ARG A 84 -2.43 5.76 -10.16
C ARG A 84 -3.83 5.56 -10.74
N SER A 85 -4.65 4.75 -10.08
CA SER A 85 -5.99 4.44 -10.56
C SER A 85 -6.98 4.31 -9.41
N GLU A 86 -8.19 4.79 -9.68
CA GLU A 86 -9.40 4.54 -8.86
C GLU A 86 -10.28 3.46 -9.50
N ARG A 87 -9.83 2.89 -10.62
CA ARG A 87 -10.52 1.83 -11.36
C ARG A 87 -9.59 0.64 -11.53
N VAL A 88 -10.11 -0.55 -11.26
CA VAL A 88 -9.36 -1.79 -11.40
C VAL A 88 -10.15 -2.78 -12.24
N THR A 89 -9.46 -3.46 -13.14
CA THR A 89 -10.00 -4.57 -13.95
C THR A 89 -9.43 -5.89 -13.45
N ALA A 90 -10.05 -7.00 -13.85
CA ALA A 90 -9.53 -8.34 -13.59
C ALA A 90 -8.17 -8.63 -14.26
N ASN A 91 -7.79 -7.85 -15.27
CA ASN A 91 -6.53 -8.05 -16.03
C ASN A 91 -5.38 -7.16 -15.51
N ASP A 92 -5.64 -6.32 -14.51
CA ASP A 92 -4.64 -5.39 -13.99
C ASP A 92 -3.76 -6.11 -12.97
N THR A 93 -2.48 -5.75 -12.89
CA THR A 93 -1.72 -5.89 -11.66
C THR A 93 -2.03 -4.68 -10.78
N VAL A 94 -2.46 -4.93 -9.55
CA VAL A 94 -2.89 -3.89 -8.59
C VAL A 94 -1.87 -3.78 -7.46
N VAL A 95 -1.49 -2.55 -7.15
CA VAL A 95 -0.60 -2.22 -6.04
C VAL A 95 -1.29 -1.24 -5.11
N TYR A 96 -1.42 -1.63 -3.85
CA TYR A 96 -1.77 -0.73 -2.75
C TYR A 96 -0.49 -0.22 -2.10
N ALA A 97 -0.16 1.05 -2.37
CA ALA A 97 1.05 1.69 -1.85
C ALA A 97 0.69 2.59 -0.66
N VAL A 98 1.13 2.19 0.53
CA VAL A 98 1.06 3.00 1.76
C VAL A 98 2.34 3.82 1.83
N ASN A 99 2.21 5.15 1.74
CA ASN A 99 3.33 6.04 1.99
C ASN A 99 3.52 6.17 3.49
N ALA A 100 4.54 5.50 4.04
CA ALA A 100 4.79 5.51 5.46
C ALA A 100 6.29 5.37 5.77
N SER A 101 6.83 6.30 6.53
CA SER A 101 8.22 6.26 6.95
C SER A 101 8.38 5.48 8.25
N GLY A 102 9.56 4.87 8.43
CA GLY A 102 9.92 4.16 9.67
C GLY A 102 9.26 2.79 9.85
N LEU A 103 8.55 2.27 8.85
CA LEU A 103 7.97 0.92 8.89
C LEU A 103 9.04 -0.18 8.90
N THR A 104 10.22 0.04 8.31
CA THR A 104 11.32 -0.94 8.28
C THR A 104 11.81 -1.37 9.66
N GLY A 105 11.60 -0.54 10.68
CA GLY A 105 11.92 -0.89 12.07
C GLY A 105 11.08 -2.06 12.60
N LEU A 106 9.84 -2.24 12.11
CA LEU A 106 8.95 -3.29 12.60
C LEU A 106 9.37 -4.70 12.16
N PRO A 107 9.57 -4.98 10.85
CA PRO A 107 10.13 -6.25 10.40
C PRO A 107 11.45 -6.59 11.10
N ALA A 108 12.32 -5.59 11.28
CA ALA A 108 13.61 -5.78 11.95
C ALA A 108 13.44 -6.15 13.43
N ALA A 109 12.56 -5.45 14.17
CA ALA A 109 12.29 -5.73 15.58
C ALA A 109 11.64 -7.10 15.82
N ARG A 110 10.84 -7.57 14.86
CA ARG A 110 10.18 -8.88 14.91
C ARG A 110 11.00 -10.01 14.28
N ASN A 111 12.12 -9.69 13.64
CA ASN A 111 12.88 -10.62 12.80
C ASN A 111 11.96 -11.36 11.80
N ALA A 112 11.04 -10.62 11.20
CA ALA A 112 9.99 -11.13 10.32
C ALA A 112 9.85 -10.22 9.10
N THR A 113 10.47 -10.60 7.99
CA THR A 113 10.25 -9.92 6.71
C THR A 113 8.97 -10.47 6.08
N PRO A 114 7.98 -9.62 5.77
CA PRO A 114 6.79 -10.08 5.06
C PRO A 114 7.17 -10.42 3.61
N GLU A 115 6.70 -11.57 3.14
CA GLU A 115 6.82 -11.97 1.73
C GLU A 115 5.43 -11.95 1.07
N THR A 116 4.42 -12.34 1.84
CA THR A 116 3.00 -12.35 1.45
C THR A 116 2.21 -11.28 2.20
N GLY A 117 1.02 -10.92 1.68
CA GLY A 117 0.10 -10.06 2.40
C GLY A 117 -0.24 -10.60 3.79
N ALA A 118 -0.49 -11.91 3.92
CA ALA A 118 -0.84 -12.55 5.19
C ALA A 118 0.28 -12.45 6.25
N ASP A 119 1.53 -12.27 5.83
CA ASP A 119 2.64 -12.09 6.76
C ASP A 119 2.61 -10.76 7.52
N LEU A 120 1.80 -9.78 7.06
CA LEU A 120 1.64 -8.49 7.74
C LEU A 120 1.08 -8.65 9.15
N ASP A 121 0.26 -9.66 9.40
CA ASP A 121 -0.29 -9.95 10.72
C ASP A 121 0.80 -10.33 11.73
N ARG A 122 1.95 -10.83 11.27
CA ARG A 122 3.09 -11.20 12.14
C ARG A 122 3.87 -9.99 12.64
N LEU A 123 3.69 -8.81 12.02
CA LEU A 123 4.44 -7.61 12.39
C LEU A 123 3.95 -7.02 13.71
N ASP A 124 2.69 -7.28 14.09
CA ASP A 124 1.94 -6.68 15.19
C ASP A 124 1.94 -5.15 15.16
N GLY A 125 0.78 -4.52 15.38
CA GLY A 125 0.70 -3.07 15.53
C GLY A 125 0.46 -2.29 14.24
N ILE A 126 0.35 -2.99 13.11
CA ILE A 126 -0.22 -2.48 11.86
C ILE A 126 -1.30 -3.44 11.37
N GLU A 127 -2.21 -2.93 10.56
CA GLU A 127 -3.29 -3.70 9.95
C GLU A 127 -3.53 -3.16 8.53
N PHE A 128 -3.64 -4.06 7.56
CA PHE A 128 -4.00 -3.74 6.18
C PHE A 128 -5.15 -4.62 5.72
N GLY A 129 -6.09 -4.06 4.98
CA GLY A 129 -7.18 -4.82 4.39
C GLY A 129 -7.91 -4.04 3.32
N VAL A 130 -8.67 -4.78 2.52
CA VAL A 130 -9.60 -4.25 1.53
C VAL A 130 -10.98 -4.79 1.90
N ARG A 131 -12.02 -3.95 1.76
CA ARG A 131 -13.40 -4.34 2.03
C ARG A 131 -14.36 -3.70 1.02
N PRO A 132 -15.53 -4.31 0.73
CA PRO A 132 -16.59 -3.63 -0.01
C PRO A 132 -16.98 -2.32 0.66
N SER A 133 -17.18 -1.26 -0.13
CA SER A 133 -17.62 0.05 0.38
C SER A 133 -19.12 0.09 0.68
N ALA A 134 -19.91 -0.77 0.01
CA ALA A 134 -21.33 -0.94 0.27
C ALA A 134 -21.55 -2.10 1.27
N GLY A 135 -21.91 -1.74 2.51
CA GLY A 135 -22.19 -2.66 3.60
C GLY A 135 -22.37 -1.89 4.91
N GLU A 136 -23.26 -2.34 5.79
CA GLU A 136 -23.71 -1.64 7.01
C GLU A 136 -22.65 -1.51 8.12
N ASP A 137 -21.41 -1.93 7.87
CA ASP A 137 -20.29 -1.66 8.77
C ASP A 137 -19.81 -0.23 8.56
N GLU A 138 -20.54 0.68 9.20
CA GLU A 138 -20.13 2.06 9.49
C GLU A 138 -18.60 2.10 9.61
N VAL A 139 -17.98 2.98 8.82
CA VAL A 139 -16.54 3.26 8.84
C VAL A 139 -16.18 3.88 10.19
N THR A 140 -16.40 3.15 11.28
CA THR A 140 -16.00 3.57 12.60
C THR A 140 -14.49 3.53 12.61
N ALA A 141 -13.90 4.43 13.39
CA ALA A 141 -12.46 4.47 13.62
C ALA A 141 -11.90 3.13 14.17
N ASN A 142 -12.78 2.17 14.54
CA ASN A 142 -12.47 0.88 15.16
C ASN A 142 -12.91 -0.35 14.34
N GLY A 143 -13.53 -0.19 13.17
CA GLY A 143 -13.94 -1.33 12.34
C GLY A 143 -12.75 -2.06 11.71
N ALA A 144 -12.89 -3.37 11.48
CA ALA A 144 -11.89 -4.19 10.79
C ALA A 144 -11.52 -3.57 9.43
N ASN A 145 -10.23 -3.60 9.07
CA ASN A 145 -9.74 -3.01 7.82
C ASN A 145 -10.15 -3.79 6.56
N GLY A 146 -10.74 -4.98 6.72
CA GLY A 146 -11.16 -5.84 5.63
C GLY A 146 -10.30 -7.10 5.53
N GLU A 147 -10.36 -7.77 4.39
CA GLU A 147 -9.54 -8.95 4.08
C GLU A 147 -8.26 -8.51 3.37
N ILE A 148 -7.15 -9.18 3.65
CA ILE A 148 -5.91 -9.00 2.89
C ILE A 148 -6.15 -9.56 1.47
N PRO A 149 -5.73 -8.84 0.40
CA PRO A 149 -5.80 -9.34 -0.96
C PRO A 149 -5.26 -10.76 -1.10
N ARG A 150 -5.99 -11.62 -1.81
CA ARG A 150 -5.66 -13.04 -1.96
C ARG A 150 -4.39 -13.20 -2.77
N ASP A 151 -3.67 -14.27 -2.45
CA ASP A 151 -2.39 -14.61 -3.06
C ASP A 151 -1.36 -13.48 -3.10
N SER A 152 -1.53 -12.36 -2.37
CA SER A 152 -0.75 -11.13 -2.51
C SER A 152 0.68 -11.23 -1.99
N THR A 153 1.58 -10.44 -2.55
CA THR A 153 2.92 -10.21 -1.99
C THR A 153 2.97 -8.89 -1.23
N ALA A 154 3.82 -8.81 -0.22
CA ALA A 154 4.01 -7.60 0.55
C ALA A 154 5.50 -7.22 0.60
N HIS A 155 5.79 -5.95 0.40
CA HIS A 155 7.14 -5.40 0.41
C HIS A 155 7.20 -4.14 1.27
N VAL A 156 8.16 -4.08 2.19
CA VAL A 156 8.35 -2.94 3.09
C VAL A 156 9.74 -2.37 2.86
N ASP A 157 9.82 -1.04 2.76
CA ASP A 157 11.08 -0.33 2.84
C ASP A 157 10.94 1.05 3.50
N GLU A 158 11.99 1.86 3.39
CA GLU A 158 12.08 3.17 4.03
C GLU A 158 11.00 4.16 3.60
N THR A 159 10.39 3.93 2.41
CA THR A 159 9.37 4.80 1.84
C THR A 159 7.95 4.35 2.19
N GLY A 160 7.74 3.06 2.47
CA GLY A 160 6.40 2.56 2.70
C GLY A 160 6.22 1.05 2.70
N LEU A 161 4.94 0.68 2.63
CA LEU A 161 4.46 -0.68 2.44
C LEU A 161 3.77 -0.77 1.07
N TYR A 162 4.05 -1.84 0.34
CA TYR A 162 3.46 -2.15 -0.96
C TYR A 162 2.83 -3.53 -0.89
N VAL A 163 1.52 -3.62 -1.14
CA VAL A 163 0.80 -4.89 -1.27
C VAL A 163 0.43 -5.06 -2.74
N VAL A 164 0.89 -6.15 -3.35
CA VAL A 164 0.78 -6.42 -4.79
C VAL A 164 -0.06 -7.67 -5.02
N ALA A 165 -1.09 -7.57 -5.84
CA ALA A 165 -1.97 -8.66 -6.22
C ALA A 165 -2.40 -8.53 -7.69
N ASP A 166 -2.83 -9.64 -8.28
CA ASP A 166 -3.53 -9.62 -9.55
C ASP A 166 -4.95 -9.05 -9.34
N GLY A 167 -5.54 -8.43 -10.36
CA GLY A 167 -6.81 -7.71 -10.23
C GLY A 167 -7.99 -8.59 -9.79
N THR A 168 -7.92 -9.89 -10.07
CA THR A 168 -8.85 -10.92 -9.57
C THR A 168 -8.76 -11.13 -8.06
N ASP A 169 -7.59 -10.93 -7.49
CA ASP A 169 -7.26 -11.25 -6.10
C ASP A 169 -7.05 -10.00 -5.23
N ALA A 170 -6.92 -8.84 -5.88
CA ALA A 170 -6.80 -7.53 -5.26
C ALA A 170 -8.03 -7.12 -4.45
N LEU A 171 -9.21 -7.67 -4.79
CA LEU A 171 -10.48 -7.30 -4.18
C LEU A 171 -11.10 -8.46 -3.39
N PRO A 172 -11.61 -8.19 -2.18
CA PRO A 172 -12.27 -9.19 -1.35
C PRO A 172 -13.62 -9.54 -1.99
N SER A 173 -13.70 -10.71 -2.62
CA SER A 173 -14.97 -11.17 -3.17
C SER A 173 -15.11 -12.68 -3.01
N ASP A 174 -16.26 -13.09 -2.47
CA ASP A 174 -16.70 -14.48 -2.38
C ASP A 174 -17.14 -15.03 -3.77
N GLY A 175 -16.82 -14.32 -4.84
CA GLY A 175 -17.21 -14.56 -6.23
C GLY A 175 -16.56 -13.54 -7.17
N LYS A 176 -16.98 -13.45 -8.44
CA LYS A 176 -16.47 -12.41 -9.35
C LYS A 176 -17.04 -11.05 -8.95
N ALA A 177 -16.18 -10.05 -8.74
CA ALA A 177 -16.63 -8.68 -8.46
C ALA A 177 -17.57 -8.16 -9.57
N GLU A 178 -18.67 -7.53 -9.17
CA GLU A 178 -19.61 -6.95 -10.13
C GLU A 178 -19.08 -5.62 -10.67
N PRO A 179 -19.21 -5.34 -11.98
CA PRO A 179 -18.83 -4.05 -12.53
C PRO A 179 -19.58 -2.90 -11.86
N GLY A 180 -18.84 -1.91 -11.34
CA GLY A 180 -19.38 -0.79 -10.56
C GLY A 180 -19.33 -1.02 -9.05
N ALA A 181 -18.95 -2.21 -8.57
CA ALA A 181 -18.73 -2.43 -7.15
C ALA A 181 -17.56 -1.60 -6.64
N GLU A 182 -17.75 -0.93 -5.50
CA GLU A 182 -16.73 -0.11 -4.85
C GLU A 182 -16.13 -0.84 -3.66
N PHE A 183 -14.82 -0.66 -3.48
CA PHE A 183 -14.04 -1.25 -2.41
C PHE A 183 -13.17 -0.18 -1.78
N THR A 184 -12.98 -0.27 -0.47
CA THR A 184 -12.10 0.60 0.31
C THR A 184 -10.92 -0.22 0.82
N ALA A 185 -9.73 0.11 0.35
CA ALA A 185 -8.48 -0.33 0.96
C ALA A 185 -8.16 0.58 2.15
N ALA A 186 -7.69 0.00 3.25
CA ALA A 186 -7.34 0.70 4.47
C ALA A 186 -6.03 0.17 5.06
N PHE A 187 -5.18 1.10 5.48
CA PHE A 187 -4.03 0.83 6.34
C PHE A 187 -4.22 1.55 7.66
N ARG A 188 -3.95 0.87 8.77
CA ARG A 188 -4.03 1.43 10.12
C ARG A 188 -2.84 1.00 10.96
N VAL A 189 -2.41 1.91 11.82
CA VAL A 189 -1.48 1.62 12.91
C VAL A 189 -2.31 1.37 14.17
N THR A 190 -2.22 0.16 14.71
CA THR A 190 -3.01 -0.26 15.87
C THR A 190 -2.24 -0.09 17.18
N ASP A 191 -0.91 -0.27 17.16
CA ASP A 191 -0.08 -0.15 18.38
C ASP A 191 0.07 1.31 18.84
N ASP A 192 -0.34 1.57 20.07
CA ASP A 192 -0.32 2.88 20.73
C ASP A 192 1.08 3.49 20.78
N ARG A 193 2.12 2.68 20.98
CA ARG A 193 3.52 3.13 21.03
C ARG A 193 3.98 3.63 19.67
N LEU A 194 3.55 2.96 18.59
CA LEU A 194 3.82 3.41 17.22
C LEU A 194 3.01 4.67 16.87
N ARG A 195 1.81 4.83 17.43
CA ARG A 195 1.02 6.05 17.24
C ARG A 195 1.65 7.24 17.95
N GLU A 196 2.11 7.05 19.18
CA GLU A 196 2.80 8.08 19.97
C GLU A 196 4.14 8.51 19.36
N ALA A 197 4.88 7.58 18.75
CA ALA A 197 6.14 7.88 18.06
C ALA A 197 5.95 8.54 16.67
N SER A 198 4.72 8.85 16.26
CA SER A 198 4.40 9.42 14.95
C SER A 198 4.45 10.96 14.93
N SER A 199 4.68 11.53 13.74
CA SER A 199 4.41 12.94 13.45
C SER A 199 2.97 13.21 12.99
N ASP A 200 2.17 12.16 12.78
CA ASP A 200 0.80 12.29 12.29
C ASP A 200 -0.11 12.95 13.35
N ALA A 201 -1.15 13.66 12.90
CA ALA A 201 -2.15 14.24 13.79
C ALA A 201 -2.92 13.15 14.56
N PRO A 202 -3.58 13.48 15.69
CA PRO A 202 -4.44 12.54 16.42
C PRO A 202 -5.60 12.06 15.51
N GLY A 203 -5.42 10.92 14.86
CA GLY A 203 -6.34 10.39 13.83
C GLY A 203 -5.69 10.08 12.48
N GLY A 204 -4.48 10.59 12.21
CA GLY A 204 -3.69 10.34 10.99
C GLY A 204 -3.02 8.96 10.94
N HIS A 205 -3.43 8.04 11.81
CA HIS A 205 -2.90 6.68 11.88
C HIS A 205 -3.71 5.68 11.05
N ARG A 206 -4.69 6.18 10.29
CA ARG A 206 -5.48 5.42 9.33
C ARG A 206 -5.51 6.18 8.02
N VAL A 207 -5.23 5.48 6.94
CA VAL A 207 -5.30 6.01 5.57
C VAL A 207 -6.10 5.04 4.71
N THR A 208 -6.88 5.58 3.79
CA THR A 208 -7.80 4.80 2.96
C THR A 208 -7.70 5.20 1.49
N SER A 209 -7.99 4.27 0.60
CA SER A 209 -8.15 4.51 -0.83
C SER A 209 -9.38 3.74 -1.33
N THR A 210 -10.22 4.38 -2.14
CA THR A 210 -11.39 3.74 -2.74
C THR A 210 -11.10 3.38 -4.18
N VAL A 211 -11.55 2.20 -4.60
CA VAL A 211 -11.43 1.71 -5.97
C VAL A 211 -12.76 1.13 -6.45
N THR A 212 -13.05 1.32 -7.72
CA THR A 212 -14.22 0.75 -8.39
C THR A 212 -13.78 -0.37 -9.32
N PHE A 213 -14.39 -1.55 -9.19
CA PHE A 213 -14.18 -2.62 -10.15
C PHE A 213 -14.88 -2.30 -11.47
N VAL A 214 -14.17 -2.45 -12.58
CA VAL A 214 -14.70 -2.20 -13.93
C VAL A 214 -14.51 -3.44 -14.80
N ASP A 215 -15.51 -3.73 -15.63
CA ASP A 215 -15.44 -4.85 -16.56
C ASP A 215 -14.40 -4.56 -17.67
N PRO A 216 -13.39 -5.42 -17.86
CA PRO A 216 -12.43 -5.24 -18.95
C PRO A 216 -13.10 -5.20 -20.33
N GLU A 217 -14.26 -5.83 -20.52
CA GLU A 217 -14.95 -5.90 -21.82
C GLU A 217 -15.82 -4.67 -22.15
N ARG A 218 -16.17 -3.84 -21.16
CA ARG A 218 -16.98 -2.61 -21.38
C ARG A 218 -16.16 -1.38 -21.76
N ASN A 219 -14.84 -1.47 -21.85
CA ASN A 219 -13.96 -0.36 -22.25
C ASN A 219 -13.88 -0.14 -23.78
N GLY A 220 -14.76 -0.74 -24.58
CA GLY A 220 -14.97 -0.33 -25.96
C GLY A 220 -15.69 1.03 -26.00
N PRO A 221 -15.31 1.98 -26.88
CA PRO A 221 -16.08 3.21 -27.03
C PRO A 221 -17.51 2.81 -27.37
N SER A 222 -18.48 3.43 -26.71
CA SER A 222 -19.91 3.27 -26.99
C SER A 222 -20.21 3.66 -28.44
N GLY A 223 -19.95 2.74 -29.37
CA GLY A 223 -20.22 2.84 -30.79
C GLY A 223 -21.70 2.60 -31.00
N GLY A 224 -22.52 3.59 -30.65
CA GLY A 224 -23.91 3.67 -31.09
C GLY A 224 -23.95 3.99 -32.58
N ALA A 225 -23.68 2.99 -33.42
CA ALA A 225 -23.87 3.08 -34.86
C ALA A 225 -24.80 1.94 -35.33
N ASP A 226 -26.10 2.22 -35.32
CA ASP A 226 -27.04 1.71 -36.32
C ASP A 226 -27.80 2.94 -36.87
N ARG A 227 -27.55 3.42 -38.10
CA ARG A 227 -28.09 2.96 -39.40
C ARG A 227 -29.62 2.75 -39.29
N ILE A 228 -30.53 3.40 -40.05
CA ILE A 228 -30.59 3.72 -41.48
C ILE A 228 -31.69 4.79 -41.71
N ALA A 229 -31.46 5.76 -42.60
CA ALA A 229 -32.47 6.24 -43.55
C ALA A 229 -31.78 6.99 -44.72
N SER A 230 -31.20 6.23 -45.64
CA SER A 230 -30.91 6.71 -46.99
C SER A 230 -32.18 6.58 -47.83
N GLY A 231 -32.65 7.68 -48.44
CA GLY A 231 -33.81 7.63 -49.34
C GLY A 231 -34.31 8.99 -49.82
N GLY A 232 -33.49 9.77 -50.52
CA GLY A 232 -33.99 10.59 -51.62
C GLY A 232 -33.91 9.74 -52.91
N PRO A 233 -34.81 9.91 -53.90
CA PRO A 233 -34.77 11.15 -54.70
C PRO A 233 -36.10 11.62 -55.36
N VAL A 234 -36.04 12.86 -55.88
CA VAL A 234 -36.71 13.50 -57.03
C VAL A 234 -38.25 13.45 -57.21
N GLY A 235 -38.83 14.63 -57.47
CA GLY A 235 -40.26 14.80 -57.72
C GLY A 235 -40.72 14.67 -59.17
N ALA A 236 -42.04 14.76 -59.35
CA ALA A 236 -42.73 15.26 -60.54
C ALA A 236 -44.23 15.43 -60.21
N ALA A 237 -44.84 16.42 -60.87
CA ALA A 237 -46.19 16.93 -60.67
C ALA A 237 -47.34 15.97 -61.03
N ARG A 238 -48.54 16.24 -60.48
CA ARG A 238 -49.83 16.28 -61.24
C ARG A 238 -51.03 16.75 -60.37
N ARG A 239 -51.78 17.71 -60.90
CA ARG A 239 -53.17 18.13 -60.53
C ARG A 239 -54.19 17.01 -60.80
N PRO A 240 -55.37 17.00 -60.13
CA PRO A 240 -56.66 17.46 -60.74
C PRO A 240 -57.59 18.24 -59.75
N VAL A 241 -58.20 19.40 -60.10
CA VAL A 241 -59.61 19.74 -60.55
C VAL A 241 -60.76 19.21 -59.67
N PRO A 242 -61.91 19.92 -59.49
CA PRO A 242 -62.64 20.79 -60.44
C PRO A 242 -62.47 22.30 -60.25
#